data_AF-A0A085ZC72-F1
#
_entry.id   AF-A0A085ZC72-F1
#
_cell.length_a   1.000
_cell.length_b   1.000
_cell.length_c   1.000
_cell.angle_alpha   90.00
_cell.angle_beta   90.00
_cell.angle_gamma   90.00
#
_symmetry.space_group_name_H-M   'P 1'
#
loop_
_entity.id
_entity.type
_entity.pdbx_description
1 polymer ?
#
loop_
_entity_poly.entity_id
_entity_poly.type
_entity_poly.pdbx_seq_one_letter_code
_entity_poly.pdbx_strand_id
1 'polypeptide(L)' 'MEKKVIKIKHITGTYTIDIPEGRLNEMQSQLDKCLNDEQAAIVVKGENGDQFVYPSDLIKNSFIAIVNREEAKV' A
#
# COMPACT_ATOMS: atom_id res chain seq x y z
N MET A 1 7.84 -16.95 -6.90
CA MET A 1 8.47 -15.66 -6.55
C MET A 1 7.65 -15.05 -5.43
N GLU A 2 8.27 -14.68 -4.32
CA GLU A 2 7.56 -14.16 -3.14
C GLU A 2 6.92 -12.81 -3.46
N LYS A 3 5.59 -12.79 -3.63
CA LYS A 3 4.83 -11.54 -3.83
C LYS A 3 4.81 -10.78 -2.51
N LYS A 4 5.21 -9.51 -2.50
CA LYS A 4 5.11 -8.64 -1.32
C LYS A 4 3.84 -7.79 -1.41
N VAL A 5 3.24 -7.51 -0.26
CA VAL A 5 2.06 -6.66 -0.14
C VAL A 5 2.26 -5.64 0.97
N ILE A 6 1.65 -4.48 0.82
CA ILE A 6 1.61 -3.45 1.86
C ILE A 6 0.29 -3.62 2.61
N LYS A 7 0.38 -3.97 3.89
CA LYS A 7 -0.77 -3.96 4.80
C LYS A 7 -0.83 -2.60 5.50
N ILE A 8 -1.93 -1.90 5.33
CA ILE A 8 -2.24 -0.63 5.99
C ILE A 8 -3.38 -0.90 6.97
N LYS A 9 -3.09 -0.83 8.26
CA LYS A 9 -4.08 -1.01 9.33
C LYS A 9 -4.49 0.37 9.87
N HIS A 10 -5.70 0.77 9.53
CA HIS A 10 -6.35 1.98 10.01
C HIS A 10 -7.46 1.65 11.01
N ILE A 11 -7.96 2.64 11.75
CA ILE A 11 -9.12 2.45 12.64
C ILE A 11 -10.39 2.05 11.87
N THR A 12 -10.50 2.46 10.60
CA THR A 12 -11.65 2.12 9.72
C THR A 12 -11.56 0.73 9.09
N GLY A 13 -10.40 0.06 9.17
CA GLY A 13 -10.20 -1.23 8.53
C GLY A 13 -8.75 -1.54 8.17
N THR A 14 -8.52 -2.74 7.64
CA THR A 14 -7.22 -3.14 7.10
C THR A 14 -7.28 -3.19 5.59
N TYR A 15 -6.39 -2.44 4.95
CA TYR A 15 -6.25 -2.37 3.50
C TYR A 15 -5.00 -3.12 3.09
N THR A 16 -5.07 -3.86 1.98
CA THR A 16 -3.90 -4.55 1.42
C THR A 16 -3.68 -4.03 0.03
N ILE A 17 -2.47 -3.54 -0.23
CA ILE A 17 -2.04 -3.07 -1.54
C ILE A 17 -1.08 -4.10 -2.11
N ASP A 18 -1.45 -4.64 -3.27
CA ASP A 18 -0.55 -5.48 -4.04
C ASP A 18 0.58 -4.64 -4.65
N ILE A 19 1.81 -5.11 -4.45
CA ILE A 19 2.99 -4.46 -5.02
C ILE A 19 3.33 -5.18 -6.33
N PRO A 20 3.25 -4.49 -7.49
CA PRO A 20 3.71 -5.06 -8.74
C PRO A 20 5.20 -5.41 -8.67
N GLU A 21 5.62 -6.46 -9.36
CA GLU A 21 7.04 -6.84 -9.41
C GLU A 21 7.92 -5.67 -9.87
N GLY A 22 9.04 -5.46 -9.18
CA GLY A 22 9.96 -4.36 -9.44
C GLY A 22 9.51 -2.98 -8.93
N ARG A 23 8.28 -2.81 -8.43
CA ARG A 23 7.74 -1.51 -7.96
C ARG A 23 7.80 -1.29 -6.46
N LEU A 24 8.51 -2.14 -5.71
CA LEU A 24 8.66 -2.01 -4.25
C LEU A 24 9.24 -0.64 -3.86
N ASN A 25 10.32 -0.22 -4.53
CA ASN A 25 10.99 1.05 -4.24
C ASN A 25 10.10 2.25 -4.58
N GLU A 26 9.33 2.17 -5.67
CA GLU A 26 8.39 3.23 -6.04
C GLU A 26 7.30 3.39 -4.97
N MET A 27 6.75 2.27 -4.48
CA MET A 27 5.72 2.30 -3.45
C MET A 27 6.24 2.81 -2.11
N GLN A 28 7.47 2.45 -1.72
CA GLN A 28 8.12 3.01 -0.54
C GLN A 28 8.30 4.52 -0.66
N SER A 29 8.81 5.01 -1.80
CA SER A 29 8.97 6.45 -2.02
C SER A 29 7.65 7.21 -1.97
N GLN A 30 6.55 6.64 -2.50
CA GLN A 30 5.23 7.25 -2.41
C GLN A 30 4.71 7.28 -0.96
N LEU A 31 4.95 6.24 -0.17
CA LEU A 31 4.63 6.22 1.26
C LEU A 31 5.41 7.30 2.00
N ASP A 32 6.72 7.40 1.78
CA ASP A 32 7.57 8.41 2.41
C ASP A 32 7.07 9.82 2.09
N LYS A 33 6.74 10.10 0.82
CA LYS A 33 6.17 11.39 0.41
C LYS A 33 4.82 11.68 1.09
N CYS A 34 3.97 10.66 1.23
CA CYS A 34 2.70 10.83 1.94
C CYS A 34 2.91 11.07 3.44
N LEU A 35 3.93 10.47 4.05
CA LEU A 35 4.29 10.70 5.46
C LEU A 35 4.91 12.10 5.67
N ASN A 36 5.65 12.62 4.68
CA ASN A 36 6.31 13.94 4.71
C ASN A 36 5.44 15.11 4.21
N ASP A 37 4.13 14.94 4.02
CA ASP A 37 3.24 15.98 3.47
C ASP A 37 3.53 16.39 2.00
N GLU A 38 4.39 15.66 1.29
CA GLU A 38 4.77 15.97 -0.08
C GLU A 38 3.76 15.41 -1.11
N GLN A 39 2.95 14.43 -0.72
CA GLN A 39 1.96 13.79 -1.60
C GLN A 39 0.63 13.61 -0.87
N ALA A 40 -0.46 14.09 -1.48
CA ALA A 40 -1.80 14.10 -0.86
C ALA A 40 -2.50 12.73 -0.84
N ALA A 41 -2.15 11.81 -1.76
CA ALA A 41 -2.70 10.46 -1.80
C ALA A 41 -1.83 9.52 -2.63
N ILE A 42 -1.86 8.23 -2.31
CA ILE A 42 -1.34 7.16 -3.16
C ILE A 42 -2.49 6.65 -4.04
N VAL A 43 -2.24 6.59 -5.35
CA VAL A 43 -3.21 6.07 -6.32
C VAL A 43 -2.65 4.79 -6.92
N VAL A 44 -3.34 3.68 -6.68
CA VAL A 44 -2.98 2.36 -7.19
C VAL A 44 -4.06 1.88 -8.14
N LYS A 45 -3.67 1.52 -9.36
CA LYS A 45 -4.57 0.87 -10.31
C LYS A 45 -4.52 -0.63 -10.07
N GLY A 46 -5.67 -1.23 -9.76
CA GLY A 46 -5.86 -2.66 -9.69
C GLY A 46 -5.91 -3.30 -11.08
N GLU A 47 -5.76 -4.63 -11.13
CA GLU A 47 -5.72 -5.40 -12.39
C GLU A 47 -7.05 -5.37 -13.15
N ASN A 48 -8.18 -5.11 -12.46
CA ASN A 48 -9.53 -5.05 -13.07
C ASN A 48 -9.94 -3.64 -13.54
N GLY A 49 -9.00 -2.68 -13.58
CA GLY A 49 -9.30 -1.29 -13.89
C GLY A 49 -9.83 -0.48 -12.69
N ASP A 50 -9.95 -1.11 -11.52
CA ASP A 50 -10.25 -0.43 -10.26
C ASP A 50 -9.15 0.57 -9.90
N GLN A 51 -9.54 1.72 -9.36
CA GLN A 51 -8.61 2.73 -8.87
C GLN A 51 -8.77 2.86 -7.35
N PHE A 52 -7.74 2.44 -6.62
CA PHE A 52 -7.68 2.60 -5.18
C PHE A 52 -6.94 3.89 -4.83
N VAL A 53 -7.59 4.75 -4.06
CA VAL A 53 -7.03 6.01 -3.59
C VAL A 53 -6.84 5.91 -2.08
N TYR A 54 -5.60 6.06 -1.63
CA TYR A 54 -5.22 6.05 -0.22
C TYR A 54 -4.76 7.45 0.16
N PRO A 55 -5.61 8.25 0.84
CA PRO A 55 -5.26 9.60 1.27
C PRO A 55 -4.04 9.59 2.20
N SER A 56 -3.20 10.63 2.12
CA SER A 56 -2.04 10.78 3.01
C SER A 56 -2.45 10.82 4.48
N ASP A 57 -3.58 11.46 4.79
CA ASP A 57 -4.14 11.46 6.15
C ASP A 57 -4.44 10.06 6.66
N LEU A 58 -4.99 9.18 5.81
CA LEU A 58 -5.22 7.78 6.18
C LEU A 58 -3.87 7.10 6.45
N ILE A 59 -2.90 7.29 5.56
CA ILE A 59 -1.58 6.65 5.64
C ILE A 59 -0.85 7.06 6.93
N LYS A 60 -0.82 8.36 7.25
CA LYS A 60 -0.19 8.90 8.46
C LYS A 60 -0.83 8.40 9.75
N ASN A 61 -2.15 8.18 9.74
CA ASN A 61 -2.90 7.68 10.88
C ASN A 61 -3.01 6.14 10.89
N SER A 62 -2.26 5.45 10.04
CA SER A 62 -2.28 4.00 9.91
C SER A 62 -0.96 3.36 10.31
N PHE A 63 -1.05 2.10 10.75
CA PHE A 63 0.11 1.24 10.86
C PHE A 63 0.38 0.58 9.51
N ILE A 64 1.56 0.79 8.94
CA ILE A 64 1.94 0.30 7.61
C ILE A 64 3.03 -0.76 7.76
N ALA A 65 2.81 -1.93 7.16
CA ALA A 65 3.78 -3.01 7.13
C ALA A 65 3.89 -3.63 5.74
N ILE A 66 5.12 -3.82 5.26
CA ILE A 66 5.39 -4.58 4.04
C ILE A 66 5.62 -6.03 4.48
N VAL A 67 4.69 -6.91 4.10
CA VAL A 67 4.75 -8.32 4.44
C VAL A 67 4.81 -9.16 3.17
N ASN A 68 5.36 -10.36 3.28
CA ASN A 68 5.18 -11.35 2.22
C ASN A 68 3.68 -11.68 2.15
N ARG A 69 3.14 -11.77 0.93
CA ARG A 69 1.79 -12.27 0.70
C ARG A 69 1.79 -13.69 1.22
N GLU A 70 1.14 -13.92 2.36
CA GLU A 70 0.87 -15.27 2.82
C GLU A 70 -0.01 -15.90 1.74
N GLU A 71 0.60 -16.69 0.86
CA GLU A 71 -0.13 -17.70 0.12
C GLU A 71 -0.82 -18.52 1.19
N ALA A 72 -2.15 -18.43 1.26
CA ALA A 72 -2.93 -19.26 2.14
C ALA A 72 -2.44 -20.69 1.93
N LYS A 73 -1.78 -21.26 2.95
CA LYS A 73 -1.47 -22.68 2.95
C LYS A 73 -2.82 -23.38 2.90
N VAL A 74 -3.18 -23.85 1.70
CA VAL A 74 -4.29 -24.77 1.46
C VAL A 74 -3.96 -26.08 2.15
#